data_AF-A0A951X8C6-F1
#
_entry.id   AF-A0A951X8C6-F1
#
_cell.length_a   1.000
_cell.length_b   1.000
_cell.length_c   1.000
_cell.angle_alpha   90.00
_cell.angle_beta   90.00
_cell.angle_gamma   90.00
#
_symmetry.space_group_name_H-M   'P 1'
#
loop_
_entity.id
_entity.type
_entity.pdbx_description
1 polymer ?
#
loop_
_entity_poly.entity_id
_entity_poly.type
_entity_poly.pdbx_seq_one_letter_code
_entity_poly.pdbx_strand_id
1 'polypeptide(L)'
;MAKMGRPRKEINFAEFERLMMLLPTASETASFFDVSTDTLERAIKRQYGKEATFAVVQKRFGEKTKISLRRNMMRMSAKNASMAIWLSKNILGFRDQPYLTEEEVMLDGVMIVPDDSEDEGDETV
;
A
#
# COMPACT_ATOMS: atom_id res chain seq x y z
N MET A 1 40.96 -14.78 30.25
CA MET A 1 39.57 -15.08 30.65
C MET A 1 38.64 -14.51 29.59
N ALA A 2 37.78 -15.34 28.98
CA ALA A 2 36.85 -14.87 27.96
C ALA A 2 35.86 -13.88 28.60
N LYS A 3 35.78 -12.66 28.08
CA LYS A 3 34.87 -11.62 28.54
C LYS A 3 33.44 -12.07 28.23
N MET A 4 32.76 -12.65 29.22
CA MET A 4 31.37 -13.07 29.09
C MET A 4 30.54 -11.81 28.80
N GLY A 5 29.97 -11.71 27.60
CA GLY A 5 29.12 -10.59 27.22
C GLY A 5 27.89 -10.48 28.12
N ARG A 6 27.29 -9.29 28.19
CA ARG A 6 26.04 -9.04 28.93
C ARG A 6 24.98 -10.10 28.52
N PRO A 7 24.27 -10.72 29.48
CA PRO A 7 23.22 -11.69 29.17
C PRO A 7 22.19 -11.08 28.22
N ARG A 8 21.73 -11.89 27.26
CA ARG A 8 20.82 -11.44 26.21
C ARG A 8 19.46 -11.14 26.81
N LYS A 9 18.85 -10.04 26.38
CA LYS A 9 17.44 -9.76 26.68
C LYS A 9 16.57 -10.70 25.84
N GLU A 10 15.74 -11.49 26.48
CA GLU A 10 14.80 -12.37 25.78
C GLU A 10 13.56 -11.57 25.36
N ILE A 11 13.15 -11.75 24.11
CA ILE A 11 11.92 -11.16 23.58
C ILE A 11 10.82 -12.22 23.73
N ASN A 12 9.73 -11.86 24.40
CA ASN A 12 8.55 -12.71 24.43
C ASN A 12 7.86 -12.67 23.07
N PHE A 13 8.04 -13.73 22.27
CA PHE A 13 7.51 -13.75 20.92
C PHE A 13 5.98 -13.83 20.85
N ALA A 14 5.31 -14.39 21.87
CA ALA A 14 3.85 -14.34 21.92
C ALA A 14 3.32 -12.91 22.07
N GLU A 15 4.04 -12.06 22.81
CA GLU A 15 3.73 -10.64 22.93
C GLU A 15 4.11 -9.88 21.66
N PHE A 16 5.28 -10.18 21.08
CA PHE A 16 5.72 -9.61 19.80
C PHE A 16 4.69 -9.85 18.69
N GLU A 17 4.16 -11.06 18.54
CA GLU A 17 3.17 -11.40 17.51
C GLU A 17 1.85 -10.63 17.71
N ARG A 18 1.41 -10.42 18.95
CA ARG A 18 0.26 -9.56 19.26
C ARG A 18 0.54 -8.11 18.90
N LEU A 19 1.75 -7.62 19.22
CA LEU A 19 2.16 -6.26 18.89
C LEU A 19 2.19 -6.03 17.37
N MET A 20 2.60 -7.03 16.56
CA MET A 20 2.58 -6.94 15.10
C MET A 20 1.18 -6.70 14.52
N MET A 21 0.12 -7.06 15.23
CA MET A 21 -1.27 -6.74 14.85
C MET A 21 -1.61 -5.25 14.99
N LEU A 22 -0.71 -4.42 15.52
CA LEU A 22 -0.88 -2.96 15.54
C LEU A 22 -0.14 -2.28 14.39
N LEU A 23 0.48 -3.05 13.50
CA LEU A 23 1.34 -2.55 12.42
C LEU A 23 2.45 -1.57 12.91
N PRO A 24 3.16 -1.87 14.02
CA PRO A 24 4.18 -0.99 14.56
C PRO A 24 5.41 -0.98 13.64
N THR A 25 6.17 0.11 13.64
CA THR A 25 7.48 0.17 13.02
C THR A 25 8.52 -0.65 13.81
N ALA A 26 9.67 -0.93 13.18
CA ALA A 26 10.77 -1.62 13.86
C ALA A 26 11.31 -0.81 15.05
N SER A 27 11.32 0.52 14.97
CA SER A 27 11.76 1.41 16.04
C SER A 27 10.81 1.37 17.25
N GLU A 28 9.50 1.45 17.01
CA GLU A 28 8.49 1.33 18.07
C GLU A 28 8.56 -0.04 18.75
N THR A 29 8.75 -1.10 17.96
CA THR A 29 8.88 -2.46 18.49
C THR A 29 10.17 -2.62 19.32
N ALA A 30 11.28 -2.07 18.85
CA ALA A 30 12.54 -2.09 19.56
C ALA A 30 12.45 -1.31 20.88
N SER A 31 11.79 -0.15 20.87
CA SER A 31 11.51 0.63 22.08
C SER A 31 10.60 -0.10 23.05
N PHE A 32 9.56 -0.80 22.58
CA PHE A 32 8.64 -1.58 23.41
C PHE A 32 9.37 -2.68 24.21
N PHE A 33 10.30 -3.39 23.57
CA PHE A 33 11.11 -4.41 24.24
C PHE A 33 12.38 -3.84 24.90
N ASP A 34 12.61 -2.52 24.81
CA ASP A 34 13.81 -1.83 25.26
C ASP A 34 15.10 -2.57 24.80
N VAL A 35 15.19 -2.69 23.47
CA VAL A 35 16.33 -3.25 22.72
C VAL A 35 16.66 -2.35 21.53
N SER A 36 17.84 -2.53 20.93
CA SER A 36 18.15 -1.91 19.64
C SER A 36 17.45 -2.62 18.49
N THR A 37 17.21 -1.92 17.38
CA THR A 37 16.65 -2.48 16.14
C THR A 37 17.47 -3.65 15.61
N ASP A 38 18.81 -3.57 15.69
CA ASP A 38 19.72 -4.66 15.30
C ASP A 38 19.52 -5.92 16.15
N THR A 39 19.27 -5.72 17.45
CA THR A 39 19.04 -6.83 18.39
C THR A 39 17.69 -7.48 18.12
N LEU A 40 16.68 -6.67 17.80
CA LEU A 40 15.37 -7.14 17.38
C LEU A 40 15.47 -7.98 16.09
N GLU A 41 16.14 -7.49 15.06
CA GLU A 41 16.30 -8.19 13.78
C GLU A 41 17.03 -9.54 13.95
N ARG A 42 18.10 -9.55 14.76
CA ARG A 42 18.79 -10.81 15.12
C ARG A 42 17.90 -11.75 15.91
N ALA A 43 16.99 -11.24 16.75
CA ALA A 43 16.04 -12.07 17.47
C ALA A 43 15.00 -12.68 16.54
N ILE A 44 14.45 -11.90 15.61
CA ILE A 44 13.52 -12.36 14.57
C ILE A 44 14.15 -13.48 13.74
N LYS A 45 15.40 -13.30 13.30
CA LYS A 45 16.12 -14.34 12.52
C LYS A 45 16.37 -15.63 13.28
N ARG A 46 16.58 -15.56 14.61
CA ARG A 46 16.70 -16.76 15.45
C ARG A 46 15.37 -17.49 15.60
N GLN A 47 14.28 -16.76 15.77
CA GLN A 47 12.97 -17.35 16.02
C GLN A 47 12.32 -17.91 14.75
N TYR A 48 12.40 -17.17 13.64
CA TYR A 48 11.67 -17.46 12.40
C TYR A 48 12.57 -17.90 11.24
N GLY A 49 13.90 -17.95 11.43
CA GLY A 49 14.87 -18.38 10.42
C GLY A 49 15.67 -17.22 9.81
N LYS A 50 16.83 -17.53 9.19
CA LYS A 50 17.82 -16.53 8.72
C LYS A 50 17.27 -15.51 7.72
N GLU A 51 16.32 -15.93 6.89
CA GLU A 51 15.68 -15.11 5.86
C GLU A 51 14.51 -14.26 6.39
N ALA A 52 14.11 -14.46 7.65
CA ALA A 52 13.03 -13.69 8.24
C ALA A 52 13.49 -12.25 8.49
N THR A 53 12.71 -11.30 7.97
CA THR A 53 12.87 -9.86 8.23
C THR A 53 11.67 -9.33 8.99
N PHE A 54 11.86 -8.21 9.70
CA PHE A 54 10.76 -7.51 10.37
C PHE A 54 9.55 -7.31 9.45
N ALA A 55 9.75 -6.84 8.22
CA ALA A 55 8.67 -6.55 7.28
C ALA A 55 7.87 -7.80 6.89
N VAL A 56 8.53 -8.95 6.69
CA VAL A 56 7.86 -10.22 6.36
C VAL A 56 6.97 -10.67 7.53
N VAL A 57 7.51 -10.60 8.75
CA VAL A 57 6.78 -11.02 9.94
C VAL A 57 5.62 -10.06 10.24
N GLN A 58 5.85 -8.75 10.16
CA GLN A 58 4.82 -7.74 10.33
C GLN A 58 3.70 -7.91 9.29
N LYS A 59 4.02 -8.17 8.02
CA LYS A 59 3.03 -8.41 6.97
C LYS A 59 2.16 -9.64 7.31
N ARG A 60 2.78 -10.73 7.77
CA ARG A 60 2.08 -11.97 8.14
C ARG A 60 0.99 -11.73 9.18
N PHE A 61 1.29 -11.00 10.25
CA PHE A 61 0.33 -10.74 11.34
C PHE A 61 -0.59 -9.54 11.05
N GLY A 62 -0.09 -8.57 10.29
CA GLY A 62 -0.76 -7.32 9.96
C GLY A 62 -1.98 -7.44 9.03
N GLU A 63 -2.13 -8.56 8.31
CA GLU A 63 -3.32 -8.77 7.47
C GLU A 63 -4.62 -8.76 8.29
N LYS A 64 -4.61 -9.28 9.53
CA LYS A 64 -5.76 -9.22 10.44
C LYS A 64 -6.16 -7.77 10.75
N THR A 65 -5.17 -6.91 10.96
CA THR A 65 -5.36 -5.47 11.21
C THR A 65 -5.98 -4.79 10.01
N LYS A 66 -5.45 -5.06 8.81
CA LYS A 66 -5.99 -4.50 7.57
C LYS A 66 -7.45 -4.93 7.34
N ILE A 67 -7.80 -6.18 7.65
CA ILE A 67 -9.21 -6.64 7.60
C ILE A 67 -10.08 -5.85 8.58
N SER A 68 -9.63 -5.69 9.83
CA SER A 68 -10.36 -4.92 10.84
C SER A 68 -10.57 -3.46 10.40
N LEU A 69 -9.50 -2.84 9.88
CA LEU A 69 -9.53 -1.48 9.36
C LEU A 69 -10.52 -1.34 8.19
N ARG A 70 -10.48 -2.26 7.21
CA ARG A 70 -11.42 -2.27 6.08
C ARG A 70 -12.88 -2.36 6.54
N ARG A 71 -13.18 -3.22 7.52
CA ARG A 71 -14.54 -3.31 8.10
C ARG A 71 -14.96 -2.00 8.76
N ASN A 72 -14.04 -1.37 9.49
CA ASN A 72 -14.30 -0.07 10.10
C ASN A 72 -14.59 1.00 9.04
N MET A 73 -13.78 1.08 7.98
CA MET A 73 -13.96 2.00 6.86
C MET A 73 -15.31 1.77 6.15
N MET A 74 -15.70 0.52 5.91
CA MET A 74 -17.00 0.15 5.33
C MET A 74 -18.18 0.58 6.22
N ARG A 75 -18.04 0.47 7.55
CA ARG A 75 -19.06 0.98 8.47
C ARG A 75 -19.12 2.51 8.46
N MET A 76 -17.97 3.17 8.35
CA MET A 76 -17.86 4.62 8.36
C MET A 76 -18.43 5.26 7.08
N SER A 77 -18.31 4.58 5.93
CA SER A 77 -18.82 5.11 4.65
C SER A 77 -20.33 5.34 4.63
N ALA A 78 -21.10 4.65 5.48
CA ALA A 78 -22.55 4.89 5.61
C ALA A 78 -22.88 6.31 6.09
N LYS A 79 -21.94 7.02 6.72
CA LYS A 79 -22.15 8.37 7.29
C LYS A 79 -21.15 9.41 6.79
N ASN A 80 -20.12 9.01 6.04
CA ASN A 80 -19.05 9.89 5.58
C ASN A 80 -18.90 9.77 4.06
N ALA A 81 -19.30 10.84 3.35
CA ALA A 81 -19.27 10.89 1.90
C ALA A 81 -17.86 10.72 1.32
N SER A 82 -16.84 11.33 1.93
CA SER A 82 -15.44 11.20 1.49
C SER A 82 -14.97 9.74 1.56
N MET A 83 -15.35 9.02 2.61
CA MET A 83 -15.02 7.60 2.75
C MET A 83 -15.79 6.72 1.77
N ALA A 84 -17.06 7.04 1.50
CA ALA A 84 -17.82 6.37 0.45
C ALA A 84 -17.17 6.56 -0.92
N ILE A 85 -16.82 7.80 -1.29
CA ILE A 85 -16.12 8.12 -2.54
C ILE A 85 -14.78 7.38 -2.63
N TRP A 86 -13.99 7.40 -1.55
CA TRP A 86 -12.69 6.71 -1.52
C TRP A 86 -12.83 5.20 -1.76
N LEU A 87 -13.81 4.54 -1.12
CA LEU A 87 -14.06 3.12 -1.33
C LEU A 87 -14.59 2.83 -2.75
N SER A 88 -15.50 3.65 -3.27
CA SER A 88 -15.99 3.49 -4.65
C SER A 88 -14.87 3.57 -5.68
N LYS A 89 -13.87 4.44 -5.45
CA LYS A 89 -12.69 4.53 -6.32
C LYS A 89 -11.77 3.33 -6.19
N ASN A 90 -11.36 3.01 -4.97
CA ASN A 90 -10.31 2.02 -4.71
C ASN A 90 -10.79 0.56 -4.81
N ILE A 91 -12.08 0.30 -4.52
CA ILE A 91 -12.65 -1.06 -4.51
C ILE A 91 -13.50 -1.31 -5.77
N LEU A 92 -14.34 -0.33 -6.16
CA LEU A 92 -15.24 -0.48 -7.32
C LEU A 92 -14.64 0.04 -8.63
N GLY A 93 -13.46 0.67 -8.58
CA GLY A 93 -12.75 1.16 -9.76
C GLY A 93 -13.33 2.45 -10.34
N PHE A 94 -14.13 3.20 -9.58
CA PHE A 94 -14.64 4.49 -10.05
C PHE A 94 -13.48 5.44 -10.29
N ARG A 95 -13.57 6.23 -11.37
CA ARG A 95 -12.56 7.21 -11.74
C ARG A 95 -13.22 8.58 -11.80
N ASP A 96 -12.51 9.61 -11.35
CA ASP A 96 -12.87 10.98 -11.67
C ASP A 96 -12.45 11.22 -13.12
N GLN A 97 -13.28 10.86 -14.09
CA GLN A 97 -13.09 11.41 -15.44
C GLN A 97 -13.80 12.76 -15.49
N PRO A 98 -13.11 13.88 -15.75
CA PRO A 98 -13.71 14.85 -16.63
C PRO A 98 -13.83 14.15 -17.99
N TYR A 99 -15.03 14.11 -18.54
CA TYR A 99 -15.22 13.85 -19.96
C TYR A 99 -14.26 14.80 -20.68
N LEU A 100 -13.26 14.26 -21.37
CA LEU A 100 -12.58 15.02 -22.40
C LEU A 100 -13.65 15.22 -23.46
N THR A 101 -14.26 16.41 -23.50
CA THR A 101 -14.85 16.89 -24.76
C THR A 101 -13.74 16.82 -25.79
N GLU A 102 -14.02 16.23 -26.94
CA GLU A 102 -13.10 15.96 -28.04
C GLU A 102 -12.37 17.22 -28.50
N GLU A 103 -11.31 17.61 -27.83
CA GLU A 103 -10.35 18.59 -28.32
C GLU A 103 -9.01 18.31 -27.63
N GLU A 104 -8.01 18.02 -28.46
CA GLU A 104 -6.63 17.66 -28.14
C GLU A 104 -6.34 16.19 -27.80
N VAL A 105 -6.39 15.35 -28.84
CA VAL A 105 -5.48 14.20 -28.94
C VAL A 105 -4.23 14.64 -29.71
N MET A 106 -3.24 15.16 -28.99
CA MET A 106 -1.89 15.31 -29.53
C MET A 106 -1.16 13.98 -29.36
N LEU A 107 -1.11 13.15 -30.40
CA LEU A 107 -0.21 11.99 -30.47
C LEU A 107 0.95 12.33 -31.42
N ASP A 108 2.16 12.36 -30.85
CA ASP A 108 3.46 12.34 -31.54
C ASP A 108 3.65 13.32 -32.71
N GLY A 109 3.29 14.59 -32.50
CA GLY A 109 3.75 15.70 -33.35
C GLY A 109 3.25 15.68 -34.79
N VAL A 110 2.24 14.86 -35.10
CA VAL A 110 1.60 14.83 -36.42
C VAL A 110 0.22 15.47 -36.30
N MET A 111 0.03 16.58 -37.03
CA MET A 111 -1.27 17.19 -37.21
C MET A 111 -2.03 16.36 -38.26
N ILE A 112 -3.07 15.64 -37.84
CA ILE A 112 -4.01 15.02 -38.77
C ILE A 112 -5.04 16.10 -39.12
N VAL A 113 -4.87 16.70 -40.30
CA VAL A 113 -5.87 17.60 -40.88
C VAL A 113 -6.96 16.72 -41.51
N PRO A 114 -8.25 16.96 -41.21
CA PRO A 114 -9.35 16.32 -41.94
C PRO A 114 -9.18 16.57 -43.45
N ASP A 115 -9.32 15.53 -44.26
CA ASP A 115 -9.33 15.63 -45.71
C ASP A 115 -10.67 16.22 -46.14
N ASP A 116 -10.74 17.54 -46.24
CA ASP A 116 -11.86 18.28 -46.83
C ASP A 116 -11.78 18.26 -48.38
N SER A 117 -11.47 17.11 -48.99
CA SER A 117 -11.82 16.89 -50.39
C SER A 117 -13.32 16.63 -50.45
N GLU A 118 -14.07 17.73 -50.53
CA GLU A 118 -15.39 17.70 -51.12
C GLU A 118 -15.26 16.99 -52.49
N ASP A 119 -15.85 15.79 -52.59
CA ASP A 119 -16.18 15.16 -53.86
C ASP A 119 -17.12 16.13 -54.60
N GLU A 120 -16.56 17.12 -55.29
CA GLU A 120 -17.26 17.89 -56.31
C GLU A 120 -17.59 16.92 -57.43
N GLY A 121 -18.79 16.36 -57.34
CA GLY A 121 -19.44 15.67 -58.44
C GLY A 121 -19.44 16.57 -59.66
N ASP A 122 -18.70 16.14 -60.68
CA ASP A 122 -18.60 16.74 -62.00
C ASP A 122 -19.98 16.63 -62.70
N GLU A 123 -20.91 17.52 -62.38
CA GLU A 123 -22.09 17.79 -63.18
C GLU A 123 -21.74 18.84 -64.25
N THR A 124 -21.37 18.38 -65.46
CA THR A 124 -21.55 19.18 -66.67
C THR A 124 -22.28 18.39 -67.76
N VAL A 125 -23.56 18.77 -67.92
CA VAL A 125 -24.40 18.88 -69.14
C VAL A 125 -24.49 17.69 -70.10
#